data_AF-A0A7X2PVJ0-F1
#
_entry.id   AF-A0A7X2PVJ0-F1
#
_cell.length_a   1.000
_cell.length_b   1.000
_cell.length_c   1.000
_cell.angle_alpha   90.00
_cell.angle_beta   90.00
_cell.angle_gamma   90.00
#
_symmetry.space_group_name_H-M   'P 1'
#
loop_
_entity.id
_entity.type
_entity.pdbx_description
1 polymer ?
#
loop_
_entity_poly.entity_id
_entity_poly.type
_entity_poly.pdbx_seq_one_letter_code
_entity_poly.pdbx_strand_id
1 'polypeptide(L)'
;MAASCDARGVVQPGPQSTGAAVLVPVLEELFWRVWLMCWLIVPDFRQIALGAYSATSFWVVAALFASEHGPYWDVGLVAGIVFNFWMIRTKSLGDLILSHAVANVCLSAYVIAAGKWEYWL
;
A
#
# COMPACT_ATOMS: atom_id res chain seq x y z
N MET A 1 -2.09 5.69 23.75
CA MET A 1 -1.59 4.30 23.71
C MET A 1 -0.07 4.40 23.59
N ALA A 2 0.65 4.14 24.68
CA ALA A 2 2.02 4.65 24.85
C ALA A 2 3.06 3.81 24.09
N ALA A 3 3.73 4.44 23.12
CA ALA A 3 5.02 3.99 22.63
C ALA A 3 6.01 3.88 23.80
N SER A 4 6.66 2.73 23.96
CA SER A 4 7.71 2.58 24.95
C SER A 4 9.00 3.17 24.38
N CYS A 5 9.51 4.22 25.01
CA CYS A 5 10.84 4.77 24.72
C CYS A 5 11.89 3.95 25.48
N ASP A 6 12.97 3.53 24.81
CA ASP A 6 14.15 3.00 25.52
C ASP A 6 14.92 4.12 26.23
N ALA A 7 15.94 3.79 27.02
CA ALA A 7 16.74 4.75 27.79
C ALA A 7 17.44 5.86 26.97
N ARG A 8 17.44 5.76 25.63
CA ARG A 8 17.99 6.71 24.65
C ARG A 8 16.89 7.55 23.98
N GLY A 9 15.62 7.42 24.38
CA GLY A 9 14.50 8.16 23.80
C GLY A 9 14.05 7.63 22.43
N VAL A 10 14.42 6.39 22.08
CA VAL A 10 14.00 5.74 20.83
C VAL A 10 12.68 5.02 21.06
N VAL A 11 11.65 5.40 20.31
CA VAL A 11 10.34 4.73 20.28
C VAL A 11 10.50 3.32 19.73
N GLN A 12 10.22 2.31 20.55
CA GLN A 12 10.27 0.91 20.15
C GLN A 12 8.92 0.49 19.54
N PRO A 13 8.90 -0.10 18.34
CA PRO A 13 7.69 -0.65 17.76
C PRO A 13 7.21 -1.84 18.60
N GLY A 14 6.03 -1.72 19.23
CA GLY A 14 5.43 -2.81 20.01
C GLY A 14 4.92 -3.94 19.13
N PRO A 15 4.58 -5.13 19.66
CA PRO A 15 4.16 -6.32 18.89
C PRO A 15 2.93 -6.13 17.98
N GLN A 16 2.19 -5.02 18.14
CA GLN A 16 1.07 -4.61 17.28
C GLN A 16 1.55 -4.13 15.89
N SER A 17 2.76 -3.57 15.81
CA SER A 17 3.35 -3.03 14.57
C SER A 17 3.66 -4.11 13.53
N THR A 18 4.01 -5.32 13.97
CA THR A 18 4.26 -6.47 13.08
C THR A 18 2.98 -6.97 12.43
N GLY A 19 1.87 -6.95 13.16
CA GLY A 19 0.55 -7.28 12.64
C GLY A 19 0.11 -6.27 11.58
N ALA A 20 0.33 -4.97 11.82
CA ALA A 20 0.05 -3.92 10.84
C ALA A 20 0.91 -4.09 9.58
N ALA A 21 2.21 -4.38 9.71
CA ALA A 21 3.12 -4.53 8.57
C ALA A 21 2.74 -5.67 7.60
N VAL A 22 1.99 -6.68 8.05
CA VAL A 22 1.54 -7.80 7.22
C VAL A 22 0.07 -7.65 6.81
N LEU A 23 -0.79 -7.27 7.76
CA LEU A 23 -2.23 -7.19 7.51
C LEU A 23 -2.59 -6.00 6.62
N VAL A 24 -1.91 -4.87 6.78
CA VAL A 24 -2.18 -3.64 6.01
C VAL A 24 -1.95 -3.85 4.51
N PRO A 25 -0.78 -4.35 4.04
CA PRO A 25 -0.58 -4.63 2.62
C PRO A 25 -1.61 -5.61 2.04
N VAL A 26 -2.02 -6.62 2.82
CA VAL A 26 -3.04 -7.58 2.37
C VAL A 26 -4.38 -6.89 2.15
N LEU A 27 -4.84 -6.11 3.12
CA LEU A 27 -6.13 -5.42 3.05
C LEU A 27 -6.13 -4.34 1.97
N GLU A 28 -5.06 -3.57 1.87
CA GLU A 28 -4.92 -2.52 0.86
C GLU A 28 -4.90 -3.10 -0.55
N GLU A 29 -4.10 -4.15 -0.83
CA GLU A 29 -4.08 -4.71 -2.19
C GLU A 29 -5.39 -5.42 -2.56
N LEU A 30 -6.09 -6.02 -1.59
CA LEU A 30 -7.45 -6.55 -1.81
C LEU A 30 -8.43 -5.43 -2.15
N PHE A 31 -8.38 -4.31 -1.42
CA PHE A 31 -9.25 -3.16 -1.67
C PHE A 31 -8.96 -2.53 -3.03
N TRP A 32 -7.70 -2.19 -3.31
CA TRP A 32 -7.30 -1.43 -4.49
C TRP A 32 -7.33 -2.27 -5.77
N ARG A 33 -6.74 -3.47 -5.77
CA ARG A 33 -6.50 -4.26 -7.00
C ARG A 33 -7.58 -5.27 -7.29
N VAL A 34 -8.17 -5.86 -6.25
CA VAL A 34 -9.19 -6.90 -6.42
C VAL A 34 -10.58 -6.29 -6.46
N TRP A 35 -10.93 -5.47 -5.47
CA TRP A 35 -12.26 -4.87 -5.42
C TRP A 35 -12.38 -3.64 -6.32
N LEU A 36 -11.69 -2.54 -6.01
CA LEU A 36 -11.98 -1.24 -6.64
C LEU A 36 -11.62 -1.22 -8.13
N MET A 37 -10.43 -1.69 -8.50
CA MET A 37 -10.03 -1.77 -9.93
C MET A 37 -11.04 -2.57 -10.75
N CYS A 38 -11.52 -3.71 -10.23
CA CYS A 38 -12.42 -4.57 -10.98
C CYS A 38 -13.87 -4.05 -10.95
N TRP A 39 -14.32 -3.51 -9.81
CA TRP A 39 -15.65 -2.93 -9.63
C TRP A 39 -15.90 -1.72 -10.54
N LEU A 40 -14.88 -0.89 -10.76
CA LEU A 40 -14.94 0.24 -11.70
C LEU A 40 -15.06 -0.20 -13.17
N ILE A 41 -14.77 -1.47 -13.48
CA ILE A 41 -14.94 -2.05 -14.82
C ILE A 41 -16.32 -2.68 -14.93
N VAL A 42 -16.66 -3.57 -14.00
CA VAL A 42 -17.95 -4.27 -13.91
C VAL A 42 -18.37 -4.36 -12.43
N PRO A 43 -19.60 -3.96 -12.07
CA PRO A 43 -20.05 -3.99 -10.67
C PRO A 43 -20.00 -5.38 -10.03
N ASP A 44 -20.30 -6.45 -10.78
CA ASP A 44 -20.00 -7.82 -10.36
C ASP A 44 -18.55 -8.17 -10.68
N PHE A 45 -17.65 -7.59 -9.88
CA PHE A 45 -16.20 -7.67 -10.06
C PHE A 45 -15.63 -9.11 -10.05
N ARG A 46 -16.39 -10.09 -9.53
CA ARG A 46 -16.00 -11.51 -9.50
C ARG A 46 -16.09 -12.17 -10.88
N GLN A 47 -16.77 -11.55 -11.84
CA GLN A 47 -16.89 -12.06 -13.20
C GLN A 47 -15.67 -11.76 -14.07
N ILE A 48 -14.77 -10.88 -13.64
CA ILE A 48 -13.60 -10.49 -14.42
C ILE A 48 -12.32 -11.04 -13.80
N ALA A 49 -11.36 -11.36 -14.67
CA ALA A 49 -10.05 -11.83 -14.22
C ALA A 49 -9.27 -10.70 -13.55
N LEU A 50 -8.50 -11.08 -12.53
CA LEU A 50 -7.49 -10.21 -11.92
C LEU A 50 -6.56 -9.61 -12.98
N GLY A 51 -6.30 -8.31 -12.87
CA GLY A 51 -5.48 -7.56 -13.83
C GLY A 51 -6.21 -7.18 -15.13
N ALA A 52 -7.55 -7.27 -15.18
CA ALA A 52 -8.34 -6.65 -16.23
C ALA A 52 -8.05 -5.15 -16.31
N TYR A 53 -7.94 -4.63 -17.53
CA TYR A 53 -7.57 -3.24 -17.77
C TYR A 53 -8.75 -2.42 -18.27
N SER A 54 -8.92 -1.24 -17.67
CA SER A 54 -9.67 -0.12 -18.19
C SER A 54 -8.90 1.15 -17.83
N ALA A 55 -8.77 2.07 -18.78
CA ALA A 55 -8.08 3.34 -18.54
C ALA A 55 -8.74 4.11 -17.38
N THR A 56 -10.07 4.12 -17.31
CA THR A 56 -10.81 4.76 -16.22
C THR A 56 -10.48 4.13 -14.88
N SER A 57 -10.57 2.80 -14.78
CA SER A 57 -10.23 2.08 -13.54
C SER A 57 -8.80 2.34 -13.10
N PHE A 58 -7.85 2.26 -14.03
CA PHE A 58 -6.43 2.50 -13.76
C PHE A 58 -6.17 3.89 -13.18
N TRP A 59 -6.66 4.95 -13.83
CA TRP A 59 -6.37 6.31 -13.41
C TRP A 59 -7.17 6.74 -12.19
N VAL A 60 -8.41 6.29 -12.05
CA VAL A 60 -9.23 6.57 -10.85
C VAL A 60 -8.61 5.92 -9.62
N VAL A 61 -8.21 4.65 -9.71
CA VAL A 61 -7.55 3.96 -8.59
C VAL A 61 -6.21 4.62 -8.25
N ALA A 62 -5.39 4.99 -9.23
CA ALA A 62 -4.14 5.68 -8.97
C ALA A 62 -4.34 7.03 -8.27
N ALA A 63 -5.34 7.82 -8.69
CA ALA A 63 -5.64 9.11 -8.09
C ALA A 63 -6.22 8.98 -6.67
N LEU A 64 -7.11 8.00 -6.44
CA LEU A 64 -7.66 7.74 -5.10
C LEU A 64 -6.58 7.23 -4.15
N PHE A 65 -5.70 6.33 -4.61
CA PHE A 65 -4.55 5.87 -3.85
C PHE A 65 -3.63 7.03 -3.47
N ALA A 66 -3.32 7.92 -4.42
CA ALA A 66 -2.56 9.15 -4.16
C ALA A 66 -3.20 10.03 -3.07
N SER A 67 -4.52 10.15 -3.07
CA SER A 67 -5.24 10.99 -2.10
C SER A 67 -5.15 10.48 -0.65
N GLU A 68 -4.95 9.18 -0.45
CA GLU A 68 -4.73 8.57 0.87
C GLU A 68 -3.37 8.95 1.47
N HIS A 69 -2.39 9.32 0.62
CA HIS A 69 -1.01 9.59 1.03
C HIS A 69 -0.76 11.05 1.45
N GLY A 70 -1.81 11.88 1.58
CA GLY A 70 -1.74 13.22 2.14
C GLY A 70 -0.69 14.12 1.46
N PRO A 71 0.26 14.72 2.20
CA PRO A 71 1.32 15.56 1.62
C PRO A 71 2.20 14.84 0.59
N TYR A 72 2.30 13.51 0.66
CA TYR A 72 3.10 12.66 -0.22
C TYR A 72 2.28 12.08 -1.38
N TRP A 73 1.24 12.79 -1.82
CA TRP A 73 0.35 12.38 -2.89
C TRP A 73 1.08 12.07 -4.21
N ASP A 74 2.20 12.74 -4.48
CA ASP A 74 3.01 12.58 -5.67
C ASP A 74 3.70 11.21 -5.69
N VAL A 75 4.31 10.83 -4.57
CA VAL A 75 4.89 9.49 -4.37
C VAL A 75 3.79 8.42 -4.37
N GLY A 76 2.67 8.69 -3.70
CA GLY A 76 1.50 7.83 -3.71
C GLY A 76 0.96 7.59 -5.12
N LEU A 77 0.88 8.63 -5.94
CA LEU A 77 0.44 8.54 -7.34
C LEU A 77 1.38 7.65 -8.16
N VAL A 78 2.70 7.86 -8.04
CA VAL A 78 3.69 7.03 -8.74
C VAL A 78 3.59 5.58 -8.29
N ALA A 79 3.49 5.32 -6.99
CA ALA A 79 3.33 3.96 -6.44
C ALA A 79 2.03 3.31 -6.95
N GLY A 80 0.91 4.03 -6.95
CA GLY A 80 -0.38 3.56 -7.47
C GLY A 80 -0.31 3.20 -8.95
N ILE A 81 0.36 4.03 -9.78
CA ILE A 81 0.58 3.74 -11.21
C ILE A 81 1.42 2.48 -11.38
N VAL A 82 2.54 2.36 -10.65
CA VAL A 82 3.45 1.21 -10.73
C VAL A 82 2.75 -0.08 -10.33
N PHE A 83 2.02 -0.07 -9.21
CA PHE A 83 1.31 -1.26 -8.74
C PHE A 83 0.12 -1.62 -9.62
N ASN A 84 -0.65 -0.66 -10.13
CA ASN A 84 -1.69 -0.95 -11.12
C ASN A 84 -1.10 -1.59 -12.38
N PHE A 85 0.00 -1.02 -12.89
CA PHE A 85 0.69 -1.57 -14.07
C PHE A 85 1.20 -2.98 -13.80
N TRP A 86 1.82 -3.20 -12.63
CA TRP A 86 2.30 -4.52 -12.22
C TRP A 86 1.16 -5.53 -12.13
N MET A 87 0.02 -5.17 -11.54
CA MET A 87 -1.17 -6.02 -11.46
C MET A 87 -1.65 -6.47 -12.84
N ILE A 88 -1.70 -5.55 -13.81
CA ILE A 88 -2.11 -5.85 -15.18
C ILE A 88 -1.10 -6.80 -15.85
N ARG A 89 0.19 -6.62 -15.55
CA ARG A 89 1.27 -7.37 -16.18
C ARG A 89 1.45 -8.78 -15.61
N THR A 90 1.41 -8.94 -14.29
CA THR A 90 1.66 -10.22 -13.60
C THR A 90 0.39 -10.96 -13.24
N LYS A 91 -0.72 -10.25 -13.04
CA LYS A 91 -1.99 -10.80 -12.57
C LYS A 91 -1.84 -11.57 -11.25
N SER A 92 -0.80 -11.25 -10.48
CA SER A 92 -0.47 -11.90 -9.21
C SER A 92 -0.71 -10.93 -8.06
N LEU A 93 -1.74 -11.21 -7.27
CA LEU A 93 -2.00 -10.48 -6.02
C LEU A 93 -0.91 -10.76 -4.99
N GLY A 94 -0.39 -11.98 -4.93
CA GLY A 94 0.68 -12.36 -4.00
C GLY A 94 1.96 -11.54 -4.22
N ASP A 95 2.32 -11.29 -5.48
CA ASP A 95 3.49 -10.49 -5.83
C ASP A 95 3.33 -9.04 -5.36
N LEU A 96 2.12 -8.48 -5.46
CA LEU A 96 1.81 -7.14 -4.98
C LEU A 96 1.84 -7.04 -3.48
N ILE A 97 1.19 -7.98 -2.78
CA ILE A 97 1.23 -8.04 -1.32
C ILE A 97 2.67 -8.13 -0.82
N LEU A 98 3.50 -8.99 -1.44
CA LEU A 98 4.91 -9.11 -1.08
C LEU A 98 5.69 -7.83 -1.37
N SER A 99 5.52 -7.25 -2.56
CA SER A 99 6.23 -6.02 -2.95
C SER A 99 5.89 -4.85 -2.05
N HIS A 100 4.61 -4.70 -1.70
CA HIS A 100 4.13 -3.67 -0.79
C HIS A 100 4.65 -3.93 0.64
N ALA A 101 4.56 -5.15 1.17
CA ALA A 101 5.12 -5.47 2.47
C ALA A 101 6.63 -5.17 2.55
N VAL A 102 7.38 -5.49 1.50
CA VAL A 102 8.82 -5.15 1.40
C VAL A 102 9.03 -3.64 1.39
N ALA A 103 8.26 -2.88 0.61
CA ALA A 103 8.34 -1.43 0.60
C ALA A 103 8.12 -0.83 1.99
N ASN A 104 7.11 -1.33 2.73
CA ASN A 104 6.81 -0.86 4.08
C ASN A 104 7.91 -1.22 5.09
N VAL A 105 8.52 -2.41 4.97
CA VAL A 105 9.67 -2.80 5.80
C VAL A 105 10.88 -1.91 5.51
N CYS A 106 11.20 -1.66 4.23
CA CYS A 106 12.29 -0.77 3.84
C CYS A 106 12.07 0.67 4.35
N LEU A 107 10.85 1.19 4.21
CA LEU A 107 10.50 2.52 4.73
C LEU A 107 10.61 2.56 6.25
N SER A 108 10.10 1.55 6.95
CA SER A 108 10.19 1.45 8.41
C SER A 108 11.65 1.41 8.89
N ALA A 109 12.50 0.62 8.23
CA ALA A 109 13.92 0.56 8.53
C ALA A 109 14.61 1.91 8.29
N TYR A 110 14.27 2.60 7.19
CA TYR A 110 14.79 3.93 6.89
C TYR A 110 14.37 4.97 7.93
N VAL A 111 13.09 5.01 8.31
CA VAL A 111 12.57 5.93 9.33
C VAL A 111 13.31 5.76 10.65
N ILE A 112 13.49 4.51 11.10
CA ILE A 112 14.20 4.20 12.35
C ILE A 112 15.69 4.59 12.24
N ALA A 113 16.35 4.25 11.13
CA ALA A 113 17.78 4.51 10.95
C ALA A 113 18.10 6.01 10.78
N ALA A 114 17.24 6.75 10.08
CA ALA A 114 17.42 8.17 9.80
C ALA A 114 16.77 9.10 10.85
N GLY A 115 16.00 8.55 11.79
CA GLY A 115 15.23 9.32 12.77
C GLY A 115 14.12 10.17 12.14
N LYS A 116 13.61 9.74 10.99
CA LYS A 116 12.71 10.49 10.09
C LYS A 116 11.24 10.17 10.35
N TRP A 117 10.77 10.46 11.56
CA TRP A 117 9.43 10.12 12.03
C TRP A 117 8.30 10.82 11.27
N GLU A 118 8.61 11.86 10.48
CA GLU A 118 7.65 12.57 9.62
C GLU A 118 7.01 11.69 8.53
N TYR A 119 7.54 10.50 8.26
CA TYR A 119 6.97 9.53 7.32
C TYR A 119 5.98 8.55 7.97
N TRP A 120 5.75 8.63 9.29
CA TRP A 120 4.75 7.83 10.01
C TRP A 120 3.53 8.65 10.48
N LEU A 121 3.48 9.94 10.14
CA LEU A 121 2.39 10.87 10.43
C LEU A 121 1.43 10.97 9.25
#